data_AF-A0A2K5RGH6-F1
#
_entry.id   AF-A0A2K5RGH6-F1
#
_cell.length_a   1.000
_cell.length_b   1.000
_cell.length_c   1.000
_cell.angle_alpha   90.00
_cell.angle_beta   90.00
_cell.angle_gamma   90.00
#
_symmetry.space_group_name_H-M   'P 1'
#
loop_
_entity.id
_entity.type
_entity.pdbx_description
1 polymer ?
#
loop_
_entity_poly.entity_id
_entity_poly.type
_entity_poly.pdbx_seq_one_letter_code
_entity_poly.pdbx_strand_id
1 'polypeptide(L)'
;MVPRSPRALFLLLLLLACPEPRASQNCLNKQQLISAIRQLQQLLKGQETRFAEGIRHMKSRLAALQNSVSRVAPDAPPVSCPALNAPADGRKFGSKYLVDHEVHFTCNPGFRLVGPSSVVCLPNGTWTGEQPHCRDISECSSQPCQNGGTCVEGLSQYRCICPPGRTGNRCQHQAQTDVNECELYGQEGRPRLCMHACVNTPGSYRCTCPSGYRTLADGKSCEDVDECVGLQPVCPRGTTCINTGGGFQCVSPECPEGSGNVSYVKTSPFQCERNPCPMDSRPCHHLPKTISFHYLSLPSNLKTPITLFRMATASAPGRAGPNSLRFGIVGGNSRGHFVMQRSDRQTGELILVQTLEGPQTLEVDVDMSEYLDRSFQANHVSKVTIFVSPYDF
;
A
#
# COMPACT_ATOMS: atom_id res chain seq x y z
N MET A 1 -35.91 15.89 -46.37
CA MET A 1 -34.66 15.17 -46.06
C MET A 1 -34.97 13.68 -45.98
N VAL A 2 -34.52 12.90 -46.96
CA VAL A 2 -34.75 11.45 -47.04
C VAL A 2 -33.70 10.73 -46.16
N PRO A 3 -34.08 9.89 -45.17
CA PRO A 3 -33.10 9.24 -44.31
C PRO A 3 -32.32 8.17 -45.08
N ARG A 4 -30.98 8.30 -45.14
CA ARG A 4 -30.05 7.38 -45.83
C ARG A 4 -29.73 6.09 -45.07
N SER A 5 -30.58 5.67 -44.13
CA SER A 5 -30.31 4.50 -43.28
C SER A 5 -31.61 3.74 -42.96
N PRO A 6 -31.67 2.42 -43.20
CA PRO A 6 -32.85 1.62 -42.87
C PRO A 6 -33.13 1.60 -41.35
N ARG A 7 -32.11 1.85 -40.50
CA ARG A 7 -32.27 2.01 -39.05
C ARG A 7 -32.99 3.30 -38.66
N ALA A 8 -32.80 4.39 -39.40
CA ALA A 8 -33.44 5.66 -39.13
C ALA A 8 -34.95 5.66 -39.45
N LEU A 9 -35.36 4.87 -40.45
CA LEU A 9 -36.77 4.68 -40.78
C LEU A 9 -37.51 3.82 -39.74
N PHE A 10 -36.84 2.80 -39.20
CA PHE A 10 -37.38 1.92 -38.16
C PHE A 10 -37.58 2.67 -36.82
N LEU A 11 -36.68 3.61 -36.50
CA LEU A 11 -36.82 4.53 -35.37
C LEU A 11 -37.99 5.50 -35.54
N LEU A 12 -38.26 5.97 -36.76
CA LEU A 12 -39.41 6.84 -37.04
C LEU A 12 -40.75 6.11 -36.88
N LEU A 13 -40.80 4.80 -37.18
CA LEU A 13 -41.98 3.95 -37.00
C LEU A 13 -42.24 3.57 -35.53
N LEU A 14 -41.18 3.44 -34.72
CA LEU A 14 -41.28 3.22 -33.26
C LEU A 14 -41.76 4.47 -32.52
N LEU A 15 -41.47 5.67 -33.03
CA LEU A 15 -41.95 6.95 -32.47
C LEU A 15 -43.46 7.19 -32.69
N LEU A 16 -44.15 6.36 -33.47
CA LEU A 16 -45.60 6.45 -33.72
C LEU A 16 -46.43 5.44 -32.92
N ALA A 17 -45.81 4.65 -32.03
CA ALA A 17 -46.51 3.75 -31.12
C ALA A 17 -46.76 4.44 -29.77
N CYS A 18 -47.98 4.95 -29.56
CA CYS A 18 -48.39 5.52 -28.27
C CYS A 18 -49.32 4.55 -27.49
N PRO A 19 -49.14 4.40 -26.16
CA PRO A 19 -50.18 3.92 -25.26
C PRO A 19 -51.14 5.08 -24.91
N GLU A 20 -52.45 4.85 -25.01
CA GLU A 20 -53.54 5.84 -24.83
C GLU A 20 -53.86 6.17 -23.34
N PRO A 21 -54.75 7.15 -22.98
CA PRO A 21 -55.68 7.93 -23.83
C PRO A 21 -55.74 9.45 -23.53
N ARG A 22 -55.67 10.30 -24.57
CA ARG A 22 -56.48 11.53 -24.74
C ARG A 22 -56.25 12.11 -26.14
N ALA A 23 -57.36 12.42 -26.80
CA ALA A 23 -57.53 12.65 -28.24
C ALA A 23 -56.56 13.62 -28.94
N SER A 24 -56.08 13.26 -30.13
CA SER A 24 -56.41 13.96 -31.40
C SER A 24 -55.70 13.33 -32.61
N GLN A 25 -56.52 13.03 -33.62
CA GLN A 25 -56.27 12.80 -35.06
C GLN A 25 -54.94 12.23 -35.57
N ASN A 26 -55.08 11.04 -36.20
CA ASN A 26 -54.20 10.36 -37.16
C ASN A 26 -53.27 9.26 -36.63
N CYS A 27 -53.82 8.27 -35.92
CA CYS A 27 -53.14 6.99 -35.66
C CYS A 27 -53.58 5.90 -36.67
N LEU A 28 -52.63 5.28 -37.36
CA LEU A 28 -52.87 4.17 -38.30
C LEU A 28 -53.20 2.87 -37.54
N ASN A 29 -54.27 2.18 -37.91
CA ASN A 29 -54.65 0.89 -37.32
C ASN A 29 -53.58 -0.20 -37.62
N LYS A 30 -53.43 -1.20 -36.74
CA LYS A 30 -52.50 -2.33 -36.87
C LYS A 30 -52.53 -3.01 -38.25
N GLN A 31 -53.70 -3.11 -38.88
CA GLN A 31 -53.81 -3.66 -40.23
C GLN A 31 -53.22 -2.73 -41.33
N GLN A 32 -53.34 -1.42 -41.16
CA GLN A 32 -52.76 -0.43 -42.07
C GLN A 32 -51.24 -0.34 -41.94
N LEU A 33 -50.69 -0.61 -40.75
CA LEU A 33 -49.25 -0.68 -40.54
C LEU A 33 -48.63 -1.90 -41.24
N ILE A 34 -49.29 -3.07 -41.16
CA ILE A 34 -48.81 -4.30 -41.80
C ILE A 34 -48.86 -4.19 -43.33
N SER A 35 -49.89 -3.55 -43.89
CA SER A 35 -49.98 -3.33 -45.34
C SER A 35 -48.90 -2.36 -45.83
N ALA A 36 -48.62 -1.29 -45.07
CA ALA A 36 -47.53 -0.35 -45.37
C ALA A 36 -46.15 -1.03 -45.34
N ILE A 37 -45.87 -1.89 -44.35
CA ILE A 37 -44.61 -2.65 -44.27
C ILE A 37 -44.44 -3.59 -45.49
N ARG A 38 -45.50 -4.28 -45.90
CA ARG A 38 -45.45 -5.15 -47.09
C ARG A 38 -45.21 -4.36 -48.38
N GLN A 39 -45.83 -3.19 -48.52
CA GLN A 39 -45.58 -2.29 -49.66
C GLN A 39 -44.15 -1.77 -49.66
N LEU A 40 -43.60 -1.40 -48.50
CA LEU A 40 -42.22 -0.96 -48.37
C LEU A 40 -41.21 -2.07 -48.70
N GLN A 41 -41.48 -3.31 -48.27
CA GLN A 41 -40.65 -4.47 -48.63
C GLN A 41 -40.67 -4.74 -50.14
N GLN A 42 -41.82 -4.63 -50.81
CA GLN A 42 -41.87 -4.77 -52.27
C GLN A 42 -41.14 -3.62 -52.98
N LEU A 43 -41.24 -2.40 -52.47
CA LEU A 43 -40.54 -1.25 -53.02
C LEU A 43 -39.02 -1.40 -52.86
N LEU A 44 -38.54 -1.85 -51.69
CA LEU A 44 -37.13 -2.12 -51.42
C LEU A 44 -36.59 -3.25 -52.29
N LYS A 45 -37.35 -4.34 -52.44
CA LYS A 45 -36.96 -5.47 -53.31
C LYS A 45 -36.93 -5.06 -54.80
N GLY A 46 -37.83 -4.18 -55.23
CA GLY A 46 -37.83 -3.58 -56.56
C GLY A 46 -36.69 -2.58 -56.78
N GLN A 47 -36.25 -1.87 -55.74
CA GLN A 47 -35.06 -1.02 -55.82
C GLN A 47 -33.76 -1.84 -55.87
N GLU A 48 -33.67 -2.95 -55.15
CA GLU A 48 -32.52 -3.87 -55.24
C GLU A 48 -32.38 -4.48 -56.64
N THR A 49 -33.48 -4.92 -57.26
CA THR A 49 -33.42 -5.47 -58.63
C THR A 49 -33.01 -4.41 -59.65
N ARG A 50 -33.53 -3.18 -59.56
CA ARG A 50 -33.13 -2.05 -60.43
C ARG A 50 -31.68 -1.63 -60.20
N PHE A 51 -31.21 -1.66 -58.96
CA PHE A 51 -29.81 -1.34 -58.64
C PHE A 51 -28.85 -2.42 -59.17
N ALA A 52 -29.20 -3.70 -59.00
CA ALA A 52 -28.43 -4.82 -59.57
C ALA A 52 -28.39 -4.78 -61.10
N GLU A 53 -29.50 -4.43 -61.74
CA GLU A 53 -29.61 -4.23 -63.19
C GLU A 53 -28.75 -3.03 -63.66
N GLY A 54 -28.78 -1.92 -62.91
CA GLY A 54 -27.93 -0.75 -63.16
C GLY A 54 -26.43 -1.06 -63.03
N ILE A 55 -26.04 -1.84 -62.02
CA ILE A 55 -24.65 -2.34 -61.84
C ILE A 55 -24.25 -3.25 -63.00
N ARG A 56 -25.15 -4.14 -63.46
CA ARG A 56 -24.90 -5.01 -64.62
C ARG A 56 -24.68 -4.19 -65.89
N HIS A 57 -25.50 -3.17 -66.11
CA HIS A 57 -25.39 -2.30 -67.28
C HIS A 57 -24.14 -1.41 -67.23
N MET A 58 -23.76 -0.94 -66.03
CA MET A 58 -22.49 -0.23 -65.80
C MET A 58 -21.29 -1.14 -66.04
N LYS A 59 -21.31 -2.40 -65.57
CA LYS A 59 -20.26 -3.38 -65.85
C LYS A 59 -20.14 -3.69 -67.34
N SER A 60 -21.26 -3.81 -68.05
CA SER A 60 -21.27 -4.00 -69.50
C SER A 60 -20.67 -2.80 -70.25
N ARG A 61 -21.04 -1.57 -69.87
CA ARG A 61 -20.44 -0.35 -70.44
C ARG A 61 -18.97 -0.19 -70.08
N LEU A 62 -18.58 -0.57 -68.86
CA LEU A 62 -17.19 -0.56 -68.42
C LEU A 62 -16.34 -1.57 -69.20
N ALA A 63 -16.87 -2.76 -69.48
CA ALA A 63 -16.20 -3.76 -70.32
C ALA A 63 -16.05 -3.28 -71.78
N ALA A 64 -17.05 -2.57 -72.32
CA ALA A 64 -16.97 -1.95 -73.64
C ALA A 64 -15.95 -0.78 -73.69
N LEU A 65 -15.86 0.01 -72.61
CA LEU A 65 -14.84 1.05 -72.43
C LEU A 65 -13.44 0.46 -72.27
N GLN A 66 -13.28 -0.63 -71.51
CA GLN A 66 -12.00 -1.33 -71.37
C GLN A 66 -11.52 -1.88 -72.72
N ASN A 67 -12.40 -2.47 -73.53
CA ASN A 67 -12.03 -2.97 -74.86
C ASN A 67 -11.68 -1.87 -75.87
N SER A 68 -12.11 -0.62 -75.64
CA SER A 68 -11.73 0.53 -76.46
C SER A 68 -10.43 1.19 -75.98
N VAL A 69 -10.17 1.22 -74.67
CA VAL A 69 -8.90 1.71 -74.09
C VAL A 69 -7.72 0.77 -74.39
N SER A 70 -7.94 -0.54 -74.46
CA SER A 70 -6.91 -1.54 -74.79
C SER A 70 -6.33 -1.44 -76.22
N ARG A 71 -6.80 -0.51 -77.07
CA ARG A 71 -6.27 -0.28 -78.42
C ARG A 71 -5.29 0.91 -78.50
N VAL A 72 -4.97 1.56 -77.38
CA VAL A 72 -3.95 2.60 -77.33
C VAL A 72 -2.67 2.01 -76.69
N ALA A 73 -1.55 2.12 -77.40
CA ALA A 73 -0.23 1.65 -76.96
C ALA A 73 0.19 2.33 -75.63
N PRO A 74 1.04 1.70 -74.81
CA PRO A 74 1.40 2.24 -73.50
C PRO A 74 2.27 3.49 -73.67
N ASP A 75 1.72 4.63 -73.27
CA ASP A 75 2.52 5.81 -72.91
C ASP A 75 3.46 5.46 -71.76
N ALA A 76 4.56 6.21 -71.68
CA ALA A 76 5.64 6.08 -70.70
C ALA A 76 5.13 5.80 -69.27
N PRO A 77 5.92 5.09 -68.44
CA PRO A 77 5.53 4.79 -67.07
C PRO A 77 5.12 6.09 -66.35
N PRO A 78 3.98 6.09 -65.62
CA PRO A 78 3.48 7.30 -64.99
C PRO A 78 4.53 7.83 -64.00
N VAL A 79 4.85 9.11 -64.11
CA VAL A 79 5.75 9.78 -63.17
C VAL A 79 5.16 9.66 -61.77
N SER A 80 5.91 9.02 -60.86
CA SER A 80 5.53 8.81 -59.47
C SER A 80 6.58 9.45 -58.56
N CYS A 81 6.11 10.16 -57.54
CA CYS A 81 6.97 10.72 -56.50
C CYS A 81 7.41 9.64 -55.49
N PRO A 82 8.52 9.86 -54.76
CA PRO A 82 8.96 8.97 -53.69
C PRO A 82 7.91 8.81 -52.59
N ALA A 83 7.82 7.60 -52.02
CA ALA A 83 6.90 7.31 -50.93
C ALA A 83 7.29 8.10 -49.66
N LEU A 84 6.31 8.79 -49.08
CA LEU A 84 6.49 9.56 -47.84
C LEU A 84 6.04 8.75 -46.62
N ASN A 85 6.82 8.84 -45.54
CA ASN A 85 6.50 8.26 -44.24
C ASN A 85 5.71 9.23 -43.35
N ALA A 86 4.98 8.69 -42.38
CA ALA A 86 4.39 9.53 -41.34
C ALA A 86 5.50 10.12 -40.45
N PRO A 87 5.42 11.41 -40.07
CA PRO A 87 6.35 11.99 -39.12
C PRO A 87 6.26 11.26 -37.78
N ALA A 88 7.38 11.21 -37.05
CA ALA A 88 7.39 10.75 -35.66
C ALA A 88 6.37 11.57 -34.86
N ASP A 89 5.58 10.91 -34.00
CA ASP A 89 4.50 11.53 -33.25
C ASP A 89 3.44 12.24 -34.11
N GLY A 90 3.21 11.73 -35.32
CA GLY A 90 2.18 12.22 -36.23
C GLY A 90 1.57 11.15 -37.14
N ARG A 91 0.70 11.61 -38.04
CA ARG A 91 -0.06 10.80 -38.98
C ARG A 91 0.04 11.39 -40.37
N LYS A 92 0.03 10.50 -41.37
CA LYS A 92 0.01 10.84 -42.80
C LYS A 92 -1.30 10.38 -43.43
N PHE A 93 -1.91 11.25 -44.23
CA PHE A 93 -3.11 10.97 -45.00
C PHE A 93 -2.78 11.06 -46.49
N GLY A 94 -3.02 9.98 -47.22
CA GLY A 94 -2.68 9.86 -48.65
C GLY A 94 -1.77 8.67 -48.93
N SER A 95 -2.22 7.79 -49.82
CA SER A 95 -1.54 6.54 -50.21
C SER A 95 -1.14 6.49 -51.69
N LYS A 96 -1.48 7.53 -52.46
CA LYS A 96 -1.14 7.66 -53.88
C LYS A 96 -0.02 8.67 -54.05
N TYR A 97 0.90 8.38 -54.96
CA TYR A 97 2.11 9.18 -55.19
C TYR A 97 2.26 9.60 -56.66
N LEU A 98 1.14 9.70 -57.39
CA LEU A 98 1.14 10.13 -58.79
C LEU A 98 1.03 11.66 -58.88
N VAL A 99 1.38 12.23 -60.03
CA VAL A 99 1.23 13.67 -60.31
C VAL A 99 -0.15 14.19 -59.88
N ASP A 100 -0.16 15.39 -59.29
CA ASP A 100 -1.32 16.10 -58.71
C ASP A 100 -1.96 15.46 -57.46
N HIS A 101 -1.43 14.34 -56.96
CA HIS A 101 -1.88 13.85 -55.65
C HIS A 101 -1.26 14.65 -54.50
N GLU A 102 -2.11 14.98 -53.54
CA GLU A 102 -1.75 15.67 -52.30
C GLU A 102 -1.69 14.69 -51.12
N VAL A 103 -0.65 14.83 -50.30
CA VAL A 103 -0.46 14.08 -49.05
C VAL A 103 -0.47 15.07 -47.89
N HIS A 104 -1.31 14.81 -46.89
CA HIS A 104 -1.52 15.68 -45.73
C HIS A 104 -0.91 15.09 -44.45
N PHE A 105 -0.40 15.94 -43.57
CA PHE A 105 0.27 15.53 -42.33
C PHE A 105 -0.36 16.21 -41.11
N THR A 106 -0.49 15.45 -40.02
CA THR A 106 -0.95 15.97 -38.72
C THR A 106 -0.07 15.44 -37.61
N CYS A 107 0.10 16.17 -36.51
CA CYS A 107 0.78 15.66 -35.31
C CYS A 107 -0.24 15.09 -34.31
N ASN A 108 0.24 14.19 -33.44
CA ASN A 108 -0.50 13.70 -32.28
C ASN A 108 -0.73 14.85 -31.27
N PRO A 109 -1.73 14.74 -30.38
CA PRO A 109 -1.89 15.68 -29.28
C PRO A 109 -0.59 15.85 -28.48
N GLY A 110 -0.24 17.09 -28.10
CA GLY A 110 1.03 17.43 -27.45
C GLY A 110 2.17 17.83 -28.40
N PHE A 111 1.96 17.73 -29.73
CA PHE A 111 2.98 18.06 -30.72
C PHE A 111 2.47 19.08 -31.74
N ARG A 112 3.34 20.00 -32.16
CA ARG A 112 3.08 20.97 -33.24
C ARG A 112 3.77 20.57 -34.53
N LEU A 113 3.09 20.76 -35.66
CA LEU A 113 3.66 20.53 -36.98
C LEU A 113 4.64 21.67 -37.33
N VAL A 114 5.85 21.30 -37.74
CA VAL A 114 6.87 22.20 -38.25
C VAL A 114 7.12 21.83 -39.71
N GLY A 115 6.75 22.74 -40.62
CA GLY A 115 6.79 22.51 -42.07
C GLY A 115 5.40 22.64 -42.71
N PRO A 116 5.26 22.27 -44.00
CA PRO A 116 4.00 22.36 -44.72
C PRO A 116 3.00 21.29 -44.22
N SER A 117 1.72 21.66 -44.08
CA SER A 117 0.65 20.71 -43.69
C SER A 117 0.28 19.72 -44.78
N SER A 118 0.64 20.03 -46.04
CA SER A 118 0.46 19.13 -47.16
C SER A 118 1.49 19.38 -48.26
N VAL A 119 1.75 18.34 -49.06
CA VAL A 119 2.67 18.35 -50.19
C VAL A 119 2.02 17.71 -51.41
N VAL A 120 2.29 18.24 -52.59
CA VAL A 120 1.71 17.79 -53.87
C VAL A 120 2.81 17.21 -54.76
N CYS A 121 2.52 16.12 -55.47
CA CYS A 121 3.46 15.50 -56.39
C CYS A 121 3.50 16.24 -57.73
N LEU A 122 4.67 16.72 -58.13
CA LEU A 122 4.88 17.50 -59.35
C LEU A 122 5.18 16.60 -60.57
N PRO A 123 4.96 17.09 -61.81
CA PRO A 123 5.27 16.37 -63.05
C PRO A 123 6.76 15.99 -63.23
N ASN A 124 7.65 16.62 -62.45
CA ASN A 124 9.09 16.31 -62.44
C ASN A 124 9.47 15.17 -61.46
N GLY A 125 8.49 14.55 -60.78
CA GLY A 125 8.73 13.48 -59.81
C GLY A 125 9.15 13.95 -58.41
N THR A 126 9.01 15.23 -58.09
CA THR A 126 9.37 15.80 -56.77
C THR A 126 8.14 16.34 -56.02
N TRP A 127 8.26 16.50 -54.70
CA TRP A 127 7.22 17.08 -53.85
C TRP A 127 7.36 18.62 -53.79
N THR A 128 6.24 19.34 -53.67
CA THR A 128 6.21 20.82 -53.58
C THR A 128 6.90 21.43 -52.35
N GLY A 129 7.31 20.63 -51.37
CA GLY A 129 7.98 21.10 -50.15
C GLY A 129 8.73 20.00 -49.41
N GLU A 130 9.42 20.37 -48.33
CA GLU A 130 10.12 19.43 -47.45
C GLU A 130 9.13 18.64 -46.57
N GLN A 131 9.55 17.44 -46.15
CA GLN A 131 8.75 16.61 -45.26
C GLN A 131 8.64 17.28 -43.88
N PRO A 132 7.42 17.55 -43.37
CA PRO A 132 7.24 18.18 -42.07
C PRO A 132 7.59 17.20 -40.94
N HIS A 133 7.97 17.74 -39.78
CA HIS A 133 8.20 16.99 -38.56
C HIS A 133 7.36 17.53 -37.42
N CYS A 134 7.08 16.68 -36.43
CA CYS A 134 6.37 17.06 -35.22
C CYS A 134 7.39 17.43 -34.14
N ARG A 135 7.16 18.56 -33.47
CA ARG A 135 7.94 19.00 -32.31
C ARG A 135 7.04 19.07 -31.09
N ASP A 136 7.53 18.58 -29.96
CA ASP A 136 6.85 18.65 -28.67
C ASP A 136 6.47 20.10 -28.33
N ILE A 137 5.26 20.29 -27.81
CA ILE A 137 4.78 21.56 -27.28
C ILE A 137 5.05 21.54 -25.76
N SER A 138 6.20 22.08 -25.34
CA SER A 138 6.47 22.30 -23.91
C SER A 138 5.48 23.32 -23.34
N GLU A 139 4.47 22.86 -22.61
CA GLU A 139 3.51 23.74 -21.97
C GLU A 139 4.15 24.52 -20.79
N CYS A 140 5.21 23.98 -20.18
CA CYS A 140 5.95 24.64 -19.11
C CYS A 140 6.86 25.79 -19.58
N SER A 141 7.15 25.92 -20.88
CA SER A 141 7.96 27.03 -21.43
C SER A 141 7.35 28.42 -21.13
N SER A 142 6.03 28.48 -20.94
CA SER A 142 5.32 29.72 -20.58
C SER A 142 5.36 30.08 -19.10
N GLN A 143 6.03 29.27 -18.27
CA GLN A 143 6.05 29.39 -16.80
C GLN A 143 4.64 29.58 -16.21
N PRO A 144 3.70 28.65 -16.45
CA PRO A 144 2.29 28.84 -16.10
C PRO A 144 2.00 28.72 -14.60
N CYS A 145 2.92 28.15 -13.81
CA CYS A 145 2.77 27.99 -12.37
C CYS A 145 3.17 29.28 -11.65
N GLN A 146 2.26 29.81 -10.83
CA GLN A 146 2.48 31.03 -10.07
C GLN A 146 3.11 30.72 -8.70
N ASN A 147 3.62 31.76 -8.04
CA ASN A 147 4.00 31.70 -6.62
C ASN A 147 5.04 30.62 -6.26
N GLY A 148 6.01 30.37 -7.15
CA GLY A 148 7.06 29.38 -6.92
C GLY A 148 6.62 27.92 -7.13
N GLY A 149 5.47 27.69 -7.77
CA GLY A 149 5.05 26.35 -8.19
C GLY A 149 5.99 25.74 -9.23
N THR A 150 6.29 24.45 -9.09
CA THR A 150 7.10 23.70 -10.05
C THR A 150 6.21 23.15 -11.16
N CYS A 151 6.49 23.49 -12.41
CA CYS A 151 5.76 22.98 -13.57
C CYS A 151 6.31 21.62 -14.00
N VAL A 152 5.43 20.64 -14.18
CA VAL A 152 5.77 19.34 -14.76
C VAL A 152 5.04 19.15 -16.08
N GLU A 153 5.79 18.76 -17.11
CA GLU A 153 5.27 18.45 -18.45
C GLU A 153 4.41 17.17 -18.41
N GLY A 154 3.41 17.11 -19.26
CA GLY A 154 2.56 15.93 -19.44
C GLY A 154 2.13 15.79 -20.89
N LEU A 155 1.67 14.59 -21.29
CA LEU A 155 1.43 14.22 -22.70
C LEU A 155 0.39 15.07 -23.45
N SER A 156 -0.34 15.95 -22.77
CA SER A 156 -1.37 16.84 -23.36
C SER A 156 -1.83 17.95 -22.39
N GLN A 157 -1.17 18.07 -21.23
CA GLN A 157 -1.47 19.06 -20.18
C GLN A 157 -0.29 19.17 -19.23
N TYR A 158 -0.02 20.38 -18.74
CA TYR A 158 0.91 20.61 -17.64
C TYR A 158 0.21 20.47 -16.28
N ARG A 159 0.98 20.12 -15.24
CA ARG A 159 0.53 20.19 -13.85
C ARG A 159 1.48 21.06 -13.05
N CYS A 160 0.93 21.88 -12.16
CA CYS A 160 1.72 22.62 -11.18
C CYS A 160 1.79 21.84 -9.86
N ILE A 161 3.00 21.65 -9.35
CA ILE A 161 3.26 21.19 -7.98
C ILE A 161 3.42 22.44 -7.12
N CYS A 162 2.49 22.66 -6.20
CA CYS A 162 2.45 23.87 -5.39
C CYS A 162 3.34 23.75 -4.13
N PRO A 163 4.07 24.81 -3.76
CA PRO A 163 4.79 24.85 -2.50
C PRO A 163 3.83 24.85 -1.31
N PRO A 164 4.32 24.51 -0.09
CA PRO A 164 3.51 24.49 1.12
C PRO A 164 2.71 25.81 1.31
N GLY A 165 1.44 25.68 1.67
CA GLY A 165 0.54 26.83 1.88
C GLY A 165 -0.05 27.45 0.61
N ARG A 166 0.07 26.80 -0.57
CA ARG A 166 -0.56 27.23 -1.84
C ARG A 166 -1.44 26.13 -2.43
N THR A 167 -2.51 26.51 -3.11
CA THR A 167 -3.46 25.61 -3.77
C THR A 167 -3.96 26.18 -5.10
N GLY A 168 -4.68 25.37 -5.88
CA GLY A 168 -5.17 25.69 -7.22
C GLY A 168 -4.35 25.06 -8.35
N ASN A 169 -4.92 25.03 -9.56
CA ASN A 169 -4.30 24.43 -10.75
C ASN A 169 -3.01 25.15 -11.23
N ARG A 170 -2.83 26.42 -10.86
CA ARG A 170 -1.63 27.23 -11.11
C ARG A 170 -0.97 27.71 -9.81
N CYS A 171 -1.33 27.16 -8.66
CA CYS A 171 -0.87 27.63 -7.35
C CYS A 171 -1.25 29.09 -7.07
N GLN A 172 -2.37 29.54 -7.64
CA GLN A 172 -2.84 30.92 -7.57
C GLN A 172 -3.49 31.27 -6.22
N HIS A 173 -3.94 30.28 -5.46
CA HIS A 173 -4.63 30.50 -4.19
C HIS A 173 -3.67 30.26 -3.02
N GLN A 174 -3.79 31.09 -1.99
CA GLN A 174 -3.23 30.81 -0.67
C GLN A 174 -4.10 29.72 -0.04
N ALA A 175 -3.50 28.67 0.52
CA ALA A 175 -4.22 27.65 1.26
C ALA A 175 -4.72 28.29 2.57
N GLN A 176 -5.89 28.92 2.52
CA GLN A 176 -6.40 29.77 3.60
C GLN A 176 -7.02 28.99 4.77
N THR A 177 -7.03 27.67 4.74
CA THR A 177 -7.35 26.84 5.91
C THR A 177 -6.43 25.65 5.91
N ASP A 178 -5.47 25.67 6.83
CA ASP A 178 -4.71 24.49 7.19
C ASP A 178 -5.69 23.38 7.63
N VAL A 179 -5.61 22.21 6.99
CA VAL A 179 -6.46 21.08 7.35
C VAL A 179 -5.79 20.41 8.54
N ASN A 180 -6.35 20.57 9.73
CA ASN A 180 -5.79 19.92 10.91
C ASN A 180 -5.97 18.39 10.81
N GLU A 181 -4.95 17.68 10.34
CA GLU A 181 -5.01 16.22 10.20
C GLU A 181 -5.10 15.52 11.55
N CYS A 182 -4.59 16.16 12.62
CA CYS A 182 -4.70 15.63 13.98
C CYS A 182 -6.15 15.57 14.45
N GLU A 183 -6.97 16.59 14.14
CA GLU A 183 -8.40 16.57 14.43
C GLU A 183 -9.16 15.59 13.51
N LEU A 184 -8.75 15.51 12.25
CA LEU A 184 -9.41 14.68 11.23
C LEU A 184 -9.21 13.18 11.45
N TYR A 185 -8.06 12.77 11.98
CA TYR A 185 -7.75 11.37 12.33
C TYR A 185 -7.81 11.06 13.83
N GLY A 186 -8.00 12.07 14.69
CA GLY A 186 -8.21 11.91 16.13
C GLY A 186 -9.62 11.47 16.53
N GLN A 187 -10.55 11.35 15.57
CA GLN A 187 -11.92 10.90 15.81
C GLN A 187 -12.01 9.38 15.95
N GLU A 188 -12.93 8.90 16.80
CA GLU A 188 -13.19 7.47 17.00
C GLU A 188 -13.57 6.77 15.67
N GLY A 189 -13.00 5.59 15.44
CA GLY A 189 -13.26 4.77 14.25
C GLY A 189 -12.36 5.05 13.04
N ARG A 190 -11.41 6.00 13.14
CA ARG A 190 -10.38 6.22 12.11
C ARG A 190 -9.05 5.57 12.49
N PRO A 191 -8.24 5.14 11.49
CA PRO A 191 -6.92 4.58 11.75
C PRO A 191 -6.02 5.61 12.43
N ARG A 192 -5.34 5.18 13.50
CA ARG A 192 -4.44 5.99 14.32
C ARG A 192 -3.34 6.60 13.44
N LEU A 193 -3.28 7.93 13.38
CA LEU A 193 -2.36 8.68 12.51
C LEU A 193 -0.91 8.67 13.02
N CYS A 194 -0.74 8.89 14.31
CA CYS A 194 0.54 8.93 15.02
C CYS A 194 0.52 7.91 16.16
N MET A 195 1.64 7.24 16.42
CA MET A 195 1.72 6.28 17.52
C MET A 195 1.52 6.94 18.88
N HIS A 196 1.92 8.20 19.04
CA HIS A 196 1.68 8.95 20.28
C HIS A 196 0.98 10.29 20.03
N ALA A 197 1.73 11.39 19.92
CA ALA A 197 1.16 12.73 19.77
C ALA A 197 1.23 13.19 18.30
N CYS A 198 0.17 13.87 17.86
CA CYS A 198 0.11 14.54 16.56
C CYS A 198 0.19 16.04 16.76
N VAL A 199 1.08 16.70 16.02
CA VAL A 199 1.24 18.15 16.03
C VAL A 199 0.92 18.68 14.64
N ASN A 200 -0.15 19.47 14.56
CA ASN A 200 -0.56 20.13 13.33
C ASN A 200 0.44 21.24 12.94
N THR A 201 0.73 21.38 11.65
CA THR A 201 1.64 22.39 11.11
C THR A 201 1.07 23.01 9.85
N PRO A 202 1.35 24.27 9.50
CA PRO A 202 0.80 24.85 8.29
C PRO A 202 1.14 24.04 7.01
N GLY A 203 0.13 23.41 6.42
CA GLY A 203 0.22 22.55 5.23
C GLY A 203 0.63 21.09 5.50
N SER A 204 0.74 20.64 6.76
CA SER A 204 1.09 19.25 7.10
C SER A 204 0.87 18.92 8.59
N TYR A 205 1.34 17.77 9.04
CA TYR A 205 1.44 17.42 10.45
C TYR A 205 2.77 16.71 10.71
N ARG A 206 3.17 16.64 11.98
CA ARG A 206 4.25 15.75 12.41
C ARG A 206 3.83 14.96 13.62
N CYS A 207 4.28 13.71 13.69
CA CYS A 207 4.12 12.91 14.89
C CYS A 207 5.31 13.14 15.84
N THR A 208 5.03 13.16 17.13
CA THR A 208 6.05 13.30 18.18
C THR A 208 5.91 12.17 19.18
N CYS A 209 7.06 11.60 19.57
CA CYS A 209 7.15 10.53 20.56
C CYS A 209 7.40 11.10 21.96
N PRO A 210 7.03 10.36 23.02
CA PRO A 210 7.33 10.76 24.38
C PRO A 210 8.83 10.68 24.68
N SER A 211 9.23 11.24 25.82
CA SER A 211 10.61 11.15 26.32
C SER A 211 11.08 9.69 26.40
N GLY A 212 12.33 9.44 26.02
CA GLY A 212 12.89 8.08 25.93
C GLY A 212 12.54 7.34 24.64
N TYR A 213 11.74 7.94 23.74
CA TYR A 213 11.40 7.35 22.44
C TYR A 213 11.80 8.26 21.29
N ARG A 214 12.16 7.67 20.16
CA ARG A 214 12.43 8.36 18.89
C ARG A 214 11.45 7.98 17.80
N THR A 215 11.17 8.92 16.90
CA THR A 215 10.35 8.67 15.72
C THR A 215 11.09 7.79 14.73
N LEU A 216 10.42 6.75 14.24
CA LEU A 216 10.90 5.86 13.18
C LEU A 216 10.93 6.56 11.81
N ALA A 217 11.55 5.89 10.82
CA ALA A 217 11.70 6.42 9.46
C ALA A 217 10.36 6.66 8.73
N ASP A 218 9.27 6.05 9.20
CA ASP A 218 7.91 6.29 8.71
C ASP A 218 7.32 7.64 9.18
N GLY A 219 8.00 8.33 10.11
CA GLY A 219 7.57 9.61 10.69
C GLY A 219 6.33 9.50 11.58
N LYS A 220 5.92 8.28 11.95
CA LYS A 220 4.65 8.01 12.67
C LYS A 220 4.81 7.11 13.87
N SER A 221 5.67 6.11 13.76
CA SER A 221 5.88 5.10 14.80
C SER A 221 6.94 5.56 15.80
N CYS A 222 6.80 5.11 17.05
CA CYS A 222 7.74 5.40 18.13
C CYS A 222 8.55 4.15 18.45
N GLU A 223 9.86 4.32 18.59
CA GLU A 223 10.79 3.27 18.98
C GLU A 223 11.53 3.72 20.24
N ASP A 224 11.61 2.80 21.20
CA ASP A 224 12.33 3.00 22.45
C ASP A 224 13.82 3.26 22.19
N VAL A 225 14.40 4.19 22.94
CA VAL A 225 15.82 4.51 22.85
C VAL A 225 16.56 3.67 23.89
N ASP A 226 17.28 2.65 23.43
CA ASP A 226 18.08 1.82 24.35
C ASP A 226 19.28 2.59 24.89
N GLU A 227 19.16 3.11 26.12
CA GLU A 227 20.26 3.84 26.76
C GLU A 227 21.41 2.92 27.20
N CYS A 228 21.18 1.61 27.31
CA CYS A 228 22.19 0.64 27.73
C CYS A 228 23.20 0.29 26.61
N VAL A 229 22.86 0.54 25.35
CA VAL A 229 23.72 0.25 24.17
C VAL A 229 24.64 1.43 23.81
N GLY A 230 24.53 2.56 24.53
CA GLY A 230 25.35 3.75 24.31
C GLY A 230 26.84 3.56 24.61
N LEU A 231 27.68 4.40 23.97
CA LEU A 231 29.13 4.42 24.21
C LEU A 231 29.53 4.98 25.59
N GLN A 232 28.64 5.71 26.25
CA GLN A 232 28.88 6.28 27.58
C GLN A 232 28.20 5.42 28.65
N PRO A 233 28.90 5.07 29.74
CA PRO A 233 28.31 4.31 30.84
C PRO A 233 27.25 5.16 31.54
N VAL A 234 25.98 4.76 31.39
CA VAL A 234 24.83 5.46 31.95
C VAL A 234 24.61 5.11 33.44
N CYS A 235 25.04 3.92 33.84
CA CYS A 235 24.88 3.41 35.20
C CYS A 235 26.18 3.51 36.04
N PRO A 236 26.07 3.67 37.39
CA PRO A 236 27.23 3.65 38.28
C PRO A 236 28.04 2.35 38.18
N ARG A 237 29.33 2.41 38.53
CA ARG A 237 30.20 1.23 38.56
C ARG A 237 29.63 0.15 39.48
N GLY A 238 29.63 -1.11 39.01
CA GLY A 238 29.15 -2.27 39.75
C GLY A 238 27.65 -2.57 39.58
N THR A 239 26.90 -1.71 38.88
CA THR A 239 25.50 -1.97 38.52
C THR A 239 25.38 -2.42 37.06
N THR A 240 24.31 -3.14 36.74
CA THR A 240 23.98 -3.57 35.38
C THR A 240 22.80 -2.76 34.86
N CYS A 241 22.90 -2.29 33.61
CA CYS A 241 21.84 -1.53 32.96
C CYS A 241 20.78 -2.47 32.40
N ILE A 242 19.51 -2.18 32.69
CA ILE A 242 18.34 -2.85 32.13
C ILE A 242 17.54 -1.82 31.35
N ASN A 243 17.38 -2.03 30.05
CA ASN A 243 16.56 -1.15 29.22
C ASN A 243 15.06 -1.35 29.52
N THR A 244 14.31 -0.27 29.62
CA THR A 244 12.88 -0.25 29.94
C THR A 244 12.11 0.65 28.98
N GLY A 245 10.80 0.47 28.82
CA GLY A 245 10.04 1.32 27.91
C GLY A 245 10.05 2.79 28.37
N GLY A 246 10.76 3.65 27.64
CA GLY A 246 10.93 5.07 27.90
C GLY A 246 12.11 5.45 28.79
N GLY A 247 13.01 4.52 29.09
CA GLY A 247 14.20 4.80 29.90
C GLY A 247 14.95 3.54 30.33
N PHE A 248 15.74 3.62 31.40
CA PHE A 248 16.53 2.47 31.87
C PHE A 248 16.52 2.37 33.39
N GLN A 249 16.89 1.19 33.90
CA GLN A 249 17.06 0.92 35.32
C GLN A 249 18.44 0.33 35.58
N CYS A 250 19.15 0.89 36.55
CA CYS A 250 20.44 0.37 37.01
C CYS A 250 20.21 -0.57 38.18
N VAL A 251 20.47 -1.86 38.00
CA VAL A 251 20.20 -2.89 39.00
C VAL A 251 21.49 -3.53 39.49
N SER A 252 21.54 -3.88 40.76
CA SER A 252 22.59 -4.70 41.34
C SER A 252 21.95 -5.68 42.32
N PRO A 253 21.37 -6.79 41.83
CA PRO A 253 20.75 -7.74 42.73
C PRO A 253 21.79 -8.38 43.65
N GLU A 254 21.44 -8.45 44.92
CA GLU A 254 22.25 -9.06 45.97
C GLU A 254 21.71 -10.43 46.35
N CYS A 255 22.62 -11.34 46.71
CA CYS A 255 22.20 -12.63 47.22
C CYS A 255 21.57 -12.46 48.61
N PRO A 256 20.59 -13.29 48.99
CA PRO A 256 19.98 -13.20 50.31
C PRO A 256 21.03 -13.36 51.41
N GLU A 257 20.87 -12.59 52.49
CA GLU A 257 21.71 -12.73 53.66
C GLU A 257 21.61 -14.16 54.22
N GLY A 258 22.76 -14.72 54.59
CA GLY A 258 22.82 -16.05 55.15
C GLY A 258 22.09 -16.12 56.49
N SER A 259 21.23 -17.12 56.66
CA SER A 259 20.56 -17.40 57.93
C SER A 259 21.03 -18.75 58.47
N GLY A 260 21.65 -18.74 59.65
CA GLY A 260 22.24 -19.93 60.27
C GLY A 260 23.38 -20.53 59.45
N ASN A 261 23.32 -21.84 59.17
CA ASN A 261 24.36 -22.58 58.42
C ASN A 261 24.23 -22.43 56.89
N VAL A 262 23.35 -21.56 56.40
CA VAL A 262 23.10 -21.39 54.97
C VAL A 262 23.64 -20.07 54.48
N SER A 263 24.45 -20.12 53.42
CA SER A 263 25.00 -18.95 52.75
C SER A 263 24.86 -19.09 51.24
N TYR A 264 24.77 -17.96 50.55
CA TYR A 264 24.69 -17.87 49.10
C TYR A 264 25.91 -17.15 48.56
N VAL A 265 26.39 -17.60 47.39
CA VAL A 265 27.47 -16.96 46.65
C VAL A 265 26.94 -16.50 45.29
N LYS A 266 27.39 -15.33 44.85
CA LYS A 266 27.05 -14.76 43.55
C LYS A 266 27.87 -15.46 42.47
N THR A 267 27.23 -16.26 41.62
CA THR A 267 27.88 -17.00 40.53
C THR A 267 27.86 -16.24 39.22
N SER A 268 26.89 -15.32 39.06
CA SER A 268 26.82 -14.37 37.95
C SER A 268 26.19 -13.05 38.41
N PRO A 269 26.19 -11.97 37.60
CA PRO A 269 25.52 -10.72 37.94
C PRO A 269 24.06 -10.88 38.38
N PHE A 270 23.38 -11.92 37.88
CA PHE A 270 21.96 -12.19 38.07
C PHE A 270 21.67 -13.58 38.67
N GLN A 271 22.67 -14.25 39.24
CA GLN A 271 22.48 -15.59 39.79
C GLN A 271 23.28 -15.80 41.07
N CYS A 272 22.61 -16.40 42.04
CA CYS A 272 23.18 -16.86 43.30
C CYS A 272 23.02 -18.37 43.40
N GLU A 273 24.03 -19.03 43.96
CA GLU A 273 23.99 -20.44 44.31
C GLU A 273 24.23 -20.61 45.80
N ARG A 274 23.48 -21.52 46.41
CA ARG A 274 23.62 -21.85 47.83
C ARG A 274 24.87 -22.70 48.01
N ASN A 275 25.65 -22.40 49.05
CA ASN A 275 26.73 -23.27 49.46
C ASN A 275 26.20 -24.67 49.88
N PRO A 276 26.99 -25.74 49.69
CA PRO A 276 26.59 -27.09 50.04
C PRO A 276 26.09 -27.19 51.49
N CYS A 277 24.93 -27.81 51.68
CA CYS A 277 24.35 -28.00 53.01
C CYS A 277 25.14 -29.04 53.80
N PRO A 278 25.42 -28.81 55.09
CA PRO A 278 25.86 -29.87 55.99
C PRO A 278 24.83 -31.01 56.03
N MET A 279 25.29 -32.27 56.06
CA MET A 279 24.47 -33.49 55.93
C MET A 279 23.29 -33.56 56.93
N ASP A 280 23.44 -32.98 58.11
CA ASP A 280 22.43 -33.02 59.18
C ASP A 280 21.41 -31.87 59.13
N SER A 281 21.60 -30.90 58.24
CA SER A 281 20.78 -29.68 58.19
C SER A 281 19.56 -29.83 57.27
N ARG A 282 18.56 -30.62 57.71
CA ARG A 282 17.26 -30.74 57.00
C ARG A 282 16.63 -29.39 56.59
N PRO A 283 16.70 -28.31 57.40
CA PRO A 283 16.19 -26.99 56.99
C PRO A 283 16.91 -26.42 55.76
N CYS A 284 18.22 -26.66 55.61
CA CYS A 284 19.01 -26.15 54.49
C CYS A 284 18.62 -26.78 53.15
N HIS A 285 18.27 -28.07 53.16
CA HIS A 285 17.86 -28.79 51.94
C HIS A 285 16.54 -28.29 51.34
N HIS A 286 15.67 -27.65 52.15
CA HIS A 286 14.42 -27.06 51.68
C HIS A 286 14.60 -25.63 51.12
N LEU A 287 15.72 -24.99 51.41
CA LEU A 287 16.02 -23.68 50.87
C LEU A 287 16.39 -23.78 49.37
N PRO A 288 16.18 -22.71 48.59
CA PRO A 288 16.52 -22.70 47.18
C PRO A 288 18.00 -22.98 46.96
N LYS A 289 18.31 -23.87 46.01
CA LYS A 289 19.68 -24.19 45.56
C LYS A 289 20.23 -23.07 44.70
N THR A 290 19.42 -22.53 43.81
CA THR A 290 19.78 -21.35 43.03
C THR A 290 18.69 -20.30 43.13
N ILE A 291 19.11 -19.04 43.07
CA ILE A 291 18.24 -17.89 42.97
C ILE A 291 18.67 -17.10 41.74
N SER A 292 17.74 -16.82 40.84
CA SER A 292 18.01 -16.04 39.63
C SER A 292 17.16 -14.78 39.61
N PHE A 293 17.69 -13.70 39.04
CA PHE A 293 17.04 -12.40 38.95
C PHE A 293 16.75 -12.09 37.48
N HIS A 294 15.50 -11.79 37.16
CA HIS A 294 15.05 -11.51 35.80
C HIS A 294 14.32 -10.17 35.79
N TYR A 295 14.59 -9.37 34.76
CA TYR A 295 13.98 -8.06 34.59
C TYR A 295 13.27 -8.02 33.25
N LEU A 296 11.97 -7.70 33.25
CA LEU A 296 11.13 -7.64 32.06
C LEU A 296 10.59 -6.22 31.91
N SER A 297 10.66 -5.68 30.69
CA SER A 297 10.01 -4.43 30.32
C SER A 297 8.75 -4.75 29.51
N LEU A 298 7.59 -4.27 29.94
CA LEU A 298 6.30 -4.51 29.29
C LEU A 298 5.57 -3.19 29.03
N PRO A 299 4.85 -3.04 27.91
CA PRO A 299 3.92 -1.93 27.72
C PRO A 299 2.68 -2.08 28.61
N SER A 300 1.99 -0.97 28.85
CA SER A 300 0.70 -0.93 29.53
C SER A 300 -0.39 -1.62 28.68
N ASN A 301 -1.41 -2.16 29.33
CA ASN A 301 -2.62 -2.69 28.67
C ASN A 301 -2.37 -3.80 27.63
N LEU A 302 -1.31 -4.59 27.83
CA LEU A 302 -1.07 -5.80 27.03
C LEU A 302 -2.30 -6.71 26.99
N LYS A 303 -2.63 -7.21 25.81
CA LYS A 303 -3.70 -8.19 25.63
C LYS A 303 -3.38 -9.47 26.38
N THR A 304 -4.23 -9.84 27.34
CA THR A 304 -4.13 -11.07 28.12
C THR A 304 -5.10 -12.14 27.60
N PRO A 305 -4.78 -13.44 27.77
CA PRO A 305 -3.59 -13.98 28.42
C PRO A 305 -2.35 -13.95 27.51
N ILE A 306 -1.18 -13.65 28.07
CA ILE A 306 0.12 -13.69 27.36
C ILE A 306 1.18 -14.41 28.19
N THR A 307 1.96 -15.27 27.55
CA THR A 307 3.11 -15.94 28.19
C THR A 307 4.30 -15.00 28.22
N LEU A 308 4.80 -14.67 29.40
CA LEU A 308 5.91 -13.74 29.60
C LEU A 308 7.26 -14.43 29.63
N PHE A 309 7.31 -15.61 30.25
CA PHE A 309 8.57 -16.29 30.52
C PHE A 309 8.38 -17.81 30.52
N ARG A 310 9.35 -18.53 29.96
CA ARG A 310 9.44 -19.99 29.99
C ARG A 310 10.61 -20.42 30.85
N MET A 311 10.33 -21.29 31.81
CA MET A 311 11.33 -21.91 32.67
C MET A 311 11.50 -23.36 32.30
N ALA A 312 12.75 -23.80 32.21
CA ALA A 312 13.12 -25.18 31.96
C ALA A 312 14.36 -25.54 32.76
N THR A 313 14.51 -26.81 33.12
CA THR A 313 15.78 -27.32 33.66
C THR A 313 16.75 -27.62 32.52
N ALA A 314 18.01 -27.22 32.65
CA ALA A 314 19.07 -27.66 31.76
C ALA A 314 19.35 -29.16 31.99
N SER A 315 19.12 -30.01 30.99
CA SER A 315 19.61 -31.40 31.01
C SER A 315 21.10 -31.41 30.72
N ALA A 316 21.91 -31.86 31.67
CA ALA A 316 23.34 -32.05 31.46
C ALA A 316 23.58 -33.30 30.57
N PRO A 317 24.53 -33.27 29.61
CA PRO A 317 24.88 -34.44 28.81
C PRO A 317 25.31 -35.61 29.72
N GLY A 318 24.66 -36.77 29.60
CA GLY A 318 25.03 -38.00 30.32
C GLY A 318 24.37 -38.22 31.69
N ARG A 319 23.47 -37.33 32.15
CA ARG A 319 22.56 -37.61 33.27
C ARG A 319 21.14 -37.79 32.75
N ALA A 320 20.42 -38.79 33.24
CA ALA A 320 18.96 -38.79 33.11
C ALA A 320 18.47 -37.53 33.83
N GLY A 321 18.07 -36.51 33.05
CA GLY A 321 17.54 -35.27 33.60
C GLY A 321 16.31 -35.53 34.47
N PRO A 322 15.83 -34.54 35.24
CA PRO A 322 14.67 -34.72 36.09
C PRO A 322 13.44 -35.17 35.29
N ASN A 323 12.70 -36.12 35.86
CA ASN A 323 11.52 -36.71 35.22
C ASN A 323 10.25 -35.84 35.42
N SER A 324 10.27 -34.91 36.39
CA SER A 324 9.16 -33.97 36.61
C SER A 324 9.60 -32.70 37.31
N LEU A 325 9.09 -31.56 36.85
CA LEU A 325 9.15 -30.28 37.54
C LEU A 325 7.80 -29.90 38.16
N ARG A 326 7.85 -29.18 39.27
CA ARG A 326 6.70 -28.52 39.89
C ARG A 326 6.99 -27.04 40.00
N PHE A 327 6.00 -26.22 39.65
CA PHE A 327 6.12 -24.77 39.68
C PHE A 327 5.07 -24.17 40.61
N GLY A 328 5.38 -23.01 41.19
CA GLY A 328 4.46 -22.23 41.99
C GLY A 328 4.90 -20.77 42.08
N ILE A 329 4.00 -19.94 42.59
CA ILE A 329 4.29 -18.54 42.93
C ILE A 329 4.36 -18.50 44.45
N VAL A 330 5.53 -18.18 44.98
CA VAL A 330 5.83 -18.24 46.43
C VAL A 330 5.84 -16.86 47.09
N GLY A 331 5.87 -15.79 46.30
CA GLY A 331 5.91 -14.43 46.82
C GLY A 331 5.79 -13.37 45.73
N GLY A 332 5.87 -12.11 46.15
CA GLY A 332 5.72 -10.95 45.27
C GLY A 332 4.43 -10.15 45.52
N ASN A 333 4.35 -8.98 44.88
CA ASN A 333 3.22 -8.05 45.02
C ASN A 333 2.17 -8.21 43.90
N SER A 334 1.93 -9.45 43.48
CA SER A 334 1.40 -9.74 42.14
C SER A 334 0.09 -10.53 42.14
N ARG A 335 -0.68 -10.43 43.23
CA ARG A 335 -1.87 -11.28 43.48
C ARG A 335 -2.86 -11.19 42.32
N GLY A 336 -3.16 -12.33 41.70
CA GLY A 336 -4.18 -12.46 40.65
C GLY A 336 -3.75 -12.05 39.24
N HIS A 337 -2.63 -11.34 39.07
CA HIS A 337 -2.16 -10.91 37.75
C HIS A 337 -1.43 -12.00 36.98
N PHE A 338 -0.77 -12.92 37.69
CA PHE A 338 0.06 -13.96 37.10
C PHE A 338 -0.39 -15.34 37.53
N VAL A 339 -0.31 -16.28 36.60
CA VAL A 339 -0.50 -17.70 36.85
C VAL A 339 0.71 -18.44 36.33
N MET A 340 1.13 -19.44 37.09
CA MET A 340 2.17 -20.36 36.67
C MET A 340 1.52 -21.63 36.12
N GLN A 341 1.74 -21.93 34.85
CA GLN A 341 1.18 -23.09 34.18
C GLN A 341 2.29 -24.04 33.73
N ARG A 342 2.07 -25.34 33.91
CA ARG A 342 2.97 -26.37 33.39
C ARG A 342 2.66 -26.58 31.91
N SER A 343 3.67 -26.39 31.04
CA SER A 343 3.52 -26.57 29.59
C SER A 343 3.83 -28.03 29.19
N ASP A 344 4.93 -28.59 29.71
CA ASP A 344 5.26 -30.01 29.57
C ASP A 344 5.91 -30.59 30.85
N ARG A 345 6.56 -31.77 30.78
CA ARG A 345 7.15 -32.38 31.98
C ARG A 345 8.34 -31.60 32.57
N GLN A 346 9.01 -30.83 31.74
CA GLN A 346 10.29 -30.15 31.94
C GLN A 346 10.20 -28.62 31.73
N THR A 347 9.03 -28.09 31.36
CA THR A 347 8.81 -26.66 31.15
C THR A 347 7.61 -26.11 31.90
N GLY A 348 7.75 -24.87 32.35
CA GLY A 348 6.71 -24.07 32.97
C GLY A 348 6.64 -22.68 32.34
N GLU A 349 5.44 -22.13 32.29
CA GLU A 349 5.14 -20.83 31.69
C GLU A 349 4.57 -19.89 32.76
N LEU A 350 5.18 -18.72 32.89
CA LEU A 350 4.62 -17.60 33.64
C LEU A 350 3.70 -16.80 32.71
N ILE A 351 2.42 -16.78 33.02
CA ILE A 351 1.37 -16.21 32.18
C ILE A 351 0.78 -14.99 32.88
N LEU A 352 0.75 -13.86 32.18
CA LEU A 352 -0.02 -12.70 32.59
C LEU A 352 -1.48 -12.91 32.19
N VAL A 353 -2.36 -12.99 33.19
CA VAL A 353 -3.80 -13.27 33.00
C VAL A 353 -4.68 -12.02 33.13
N GLN A 354 -4.21 -10.98 33.81
CA GLN A 354 -4.89 -9.70 33.93
C GLN A 354 -4.05 -8.59 33.33
N THR A 355 -4.69 -7.63 32.67
CA THR A 355 -4.03 -6.44 32.11
C THR A 355 -3.36 -5.63 33.22
N LEU A 356 -2.22 -5.03 32.90
CA LEU A 356 -1.47 -4.16 33.81
C LEU A 356 -1.53 -2.72 33.31
N GLU A 357 -1.92 -1.79 34.17
CA GLU A 357 -1.87 -0.36 33.88
C GLU A 357 -0.53 0.21 34.34
N GLY A 358 0.20 0.89 33.45
CA GLY A 358 1.44 1.58 33.80
C GLY A 358 1.21 3.00 34.33
N PRO A 359 2.23 3.64 34.94
CA PRO A 359 3.53 3.09 35.27
C PRO A 359 3.51 2.35 36.61
N GLN A 360 4.00 1.11 36.63
CA GLN A 360 4.16 0.36 37.89
C GLN A 360 5.30 -0.65 37.81
N THR A 361 5.85 -1.00 38.96
CA THR A 361 6.84 -2.08 39.09
C THR A 361 6.23 -3.22 39.89
N LEU A 362 6.27 -4.42 39.34
CA LEU A 362 5.73 -5.63 39.95
C LEU A 362 6.85 -6.63 40.17
N GLU A 363 6.77 -7.35 41.28
CA GLU A 363 7.70 -8.42 41.61
C GLU A 363 6.92 -9.73 41.76
N VAL A 364 7.44 -10.78 41.15
CA VAL A 364 6.91 -12.15 41.21
C VAL A 364 8.05 -13.10 41.55
N ASP A 365 7.93 -13.79 42.68
CA ASP A 365 8.87 -14.85 43.04
C ASP A 365 8.27 -16.20 42.63
N VAL A 366 8.91 -16.86 41.67
CA VAL A 366 8.49 -18.15 41.14
C VAL A 366 9.40 -19.25 41.67
N ASP A 367 8.83 -20.30 42.25
CA ASP A 367 9.58 -21.49 42.66
C ASP A 367 9.49 -22.61 41.62
N MET A 368 10.60 -23.33 41.46
CA MET A 368 10.73 -24.50 40.61
C MET A 368 11.37 -25.62 41.41
N SER A 369 10.57 -26.63 41.73
CA SER A 369 11.02 -27.83 42.43
C SER A 369 11.29 -28.97 41.46
N GLU A 370 12.47 -29.56 41.56
CA GLU A 370 12.97 -30.65 40.72
C GLU A 370 12.73 -32.01 41.40
N TYR A 371 12.17 -32.96 40.66
CA TYR A 371 11.95 -34.33 41.12
C TYR A 371 12.54 -35.37 40.17
N LEU A 372 13.24 -36.34 40.75
CA LEU A 372 13.71 -37.56 40.07
C LEU A 372 13.05 -38.75 40.75
N ASP A 373 12.29 -39.56 39.99
CA ASP A 373 11.58 -40.73 40.51
C ASP A 373 10.77 -40.47 41.79
N ARG A 374 10.03 -39.35 41.81
CA ARG A 374 9.21 -38.84 42.94
C ARG A 374 10.01 -38.40 44.17
N SER A 375 11.34 -38.50 44.15
CA SER A 375 12.21 -37.92 45.18
C SER A 375 12.53 -36.46 44.85
N PHE A 376 12.44 -35.60 45.85
CA PHE A 376 12.83 -34.20 45.73
C PHE A 376 14.36 -34.10 45.57
N GLN A 377 14.82 -33.36 44.57
CA GLN A 377 16.24 -33.20 44.26
C GLN A 377 16.74 -31.81 44.66
N ALA A 378 16.06 -30.77 44.19
CA ALA A 378 16.42 -29.38 44.41
C ALA A 378 15.23 -28.44 44.25
N ASN A 379 15.34 -27.24 44.81
CA ASN A 379 14.43 -26.14 44.56
C ASN A 379 15.21 -24.97 43.97
N HIS A 380 14.58 -24.20 43.09
CA HIS A 380 15.16 -23.04 42.42
C HIS A 380 14.15 -21.91 42.51
N VAL A 381 14.61 -20.68 42.75
CA VAL A 381 13.74 -19.51 42.79
C VAL A 381 14.15 -18.52 41.72
N SER A 382 13.16 -18.02 40.99
CA SER A 382 13.31 -16.96 40.01
C SER A 382 12.58 -15.73 40.52
N LYS A 383 13.34 -14.69 40.85
CA LYS A 383 12.81 -13.37 41.22
C LYS A 383 12.64 -12.58 39.93
N VAL A 384 11.39 -12.33 39.54
CA VAL A 384 11.06 -11.62 38.30
C VAL A 384 10.55 -10.24 38.65
N THR A 385 11.27 -9.21 38.22
CA THR A 385 10.87 -7.81 38.35
C THR A 385 10.37 -7.32 36.99
N ILE A 386 9.17 -6.75 36.97
CA ILE A 386 8.48 -6.33 35.76
C ILE A 386 8.27 -4.83 35.83
N PHE A 387 8.84 -4.11 34.88
CA PHE A 387 8.65 -2.68 34.68
C PHE A 387 7.55 -2.48 33.64
N VAL A 388 6.41 -1.94 34.06
CA VAL A 388 5.31 -1.61 33.18
C VAL A 388 5.43 -0.14 32.75
N SER A 389 5.64 0.09 31.46
CA SER A 389 5.69 1.42 30.86
C SER A 389 4.33 2.13 30.99
N PRO A 390 4.29 3.47 31.11
CA PRO A 390 3.03 4.23 31.05
C PRO A 390 2.37 4.20 29.67
N TYR A 391 3.06 3.71 28.63
CA TYR A 391 2.58 3.68 27.25
C TYR A 391 2.13 2.28 26.83
N ASP A 392 1.15 2.20 25.94
CA ASP A 392 0.51 0.97 25.47
C ASP A 392 1.16 0.34 24.22
N PHE A 393 2.34 0.84 23.85
CA PHE A 393 2.98 0.56 22.56
C PHE A 393 4.42 0.08 22.64
#